data_AF-A0A821UAJ5-F1
#
_entry.id   AF-A0A821UAJ5-F1
#
_cell.length_a   1.000
_cell.length_b   1.000
_cell.length_c   1.000
_cell.angle_alpha   90.00
_cell.angle_beta   90.00
_cell.angle_gamma   90.00
#
_symmetry.space_group_name_H-M   'P 1'
#
loop_
_entity.id
_entity.type
_entity.pdbx_description
1 polymer ?
#
loop_
_entity_poly.entity_id
_entity_poly.type
_entity_poly.pdbx_seq_one_letter_code
_entity_poly.pdbx_strand_id
1 'polypeptide(L)'
;MDYYNVPTTVFTPIEYGAIGYTEEDAITKFTQENIEVYHSEFVPLEWSICNHREKVKTMSYCKLIVDKNTGRVIGFHILSPNAGEITQGYAVAMRLGARKN
;
A
#
# COMPACT_ATOMS: atom_id res chain seq x y z
N MET A 1 -5.24 -22.46 -4.42
CA MET A 1 -5.43 -20.99 -4.57
C MET A 1 -4.53 -20.31 -3.55
N ASP A 2 -3.83 -19.24 -3.95
CA ASP A 2 -3.17 -18.34 -3.01
C ASP A 2 -4.23 -17.34 -2.52
N TYR A 3 -4.60 -17.43 -1.24
CA TYR A 3 -5.61 -16.57 -0.62
C TYR A 3 -4.99 -15.32 0.00
N TYR A 4 -3.67 -15.22 0.06
CA TYR A 4 -2.99 -14.14 0.77
C TYR A 4 -2.89 -12.85 -0.05
N ASN A 5 -2.76 -12.99 -1.38
CA ASN A 5 -2.59 -11.86 -2.30
C ASN A 5 -3.89 -11.44 -3.01
N VAL A 6 -5.05 -11.64 -2.37
CA VAL A 6 -6.33 -11.19 -2.93
C VAL A 6 -6.44 -9.67 -2.73
N PRO A 7 -6.49 -8.86 -3.81
CA PRO A 7 -6.64 -7.41 -3.67
C PRO A 7 -8.00 -7.06 -3.08
N THR A 8 -8.01 -6.13 -2.13
CA THR A 8 -9.22 -5.67 -1.44
C THR A 8 -9.28 -4.15 -1.45
N THR A 9 -10.47 -3.60 -1.61
CA THR A 9 -10.73 -2.16 -1.54
C THR A 9 -11.90 -1.88 -0.62
N VAL A 10 -11.76 -0.85 0.20
CA VAL A 10 -12.81 -0.33 1.09
C VAL A 10 -13.14 1.10 0.68
N PHE A 11 -14.40 1.35 0.33
CA PHE A 11 -14.89 2.64 -0.14
C PHE A 11 -15.28 3.55 1.03
N THR A 12 -14.28 4.11 1.69
CA THR A 12 -14.42 5.23 2.63
C THR A 12 -14.39 6.58 1.89
N PRO A 13 -14.66 7.73 2.54
CA PRO A 13 -14.57 9.05 1.89
C PRO A 13 -13.21 9.33 1.20
N ILE A 14 -12.16 8.68 1.69
CA ILE A 14 -10.92 8.42 0.96
C ILE A 14 -10.77 6.91 0.90
N GLU A 15 -10.64 6.34 -0.30
CA GLU A 15 -10.60 4.88 -0.48
C GLU A 15 -9.35 4.27 0.15
N TYR A 16 -9.49 3.05 0.65
CA TYR A 16 -8.39 2.23 1.13
C TYR A 16 -8.23 0.98 0.27
N GLY A 17 -7.00 0.69 -0.13
CA GLY A 17 -6.62 -0.47 -0.91
C GLY A 17 -5.58 -1.31 -0.17
N ALA A 18 -5.69 -2.64 -0.24
CA ALA A 18 -4.80 -3.57 0.45
C ALA A 18 -4.55 -4.87 -0.33
N ILE A 19 -3.32 -5.36 -0.26
CA ILE A 19 -2.89 -6.68 -0.76
C ILE A 19 -1.85 -7.25 0.21
N GLY A 20 -1.97 -8.53 0.57
CA GLY A 20 -0.95 -9.23 1.34
C GLY A 20 -1.02 -8.97 2.85
N TYR A 21 0.13 -9.08 3.52
CA TYR A 21 0.26 -8.97 4.97
C TYR A 21 0.10 -7.53 5.47
N THR A 22 -0.56 -7.36 6.62
CA THR A 22 -0.34 -6.18 7.47
C THR A 22 1.07 -6.18 8.04
N GLU A 23 1.52 -5.09 8.67
CA GLU A 23 2.86 -5.09 9.29
C GLU A 23 2.90 -6.04 10.48
N GLU A 24 1.84 -6.07 11.29
CA GLU A 24 1.70 -6.95 12.45
C GLU A 24 1.70 -8.42 12.05
N ASP A 25 0.96 -8.77 10.99
CA ASP A 25 0.96 -10.14 10.45
C ASP A 25 2.31 -10.49 9.82
N ALA A 26 2.96 -9.54 9.15
CA ALA A 26 4.29 -9.73 8.58
C ALA A 26 5.34 -9.94 9.69
N ILE A 27 5.31 -9.18 10.78
CA ILE A 27 6.17 -9.39 11.95
C ILE A 27 5.94 -10.77 12.55
N THR A 28 4.68 -11.16 12.71
CA THR A 28 4.32 -12.49 13.26
C THR A 28 4.84 -13.62 12.38
N LYS A 29 4.84 -13.42 11.05
CA LYS A 29 5.20 -14.45 10.08
C LYS A 29 6.70 -14.51 9.75
N PHE A 30 7.37 -13.36 9.66
CA PHE A 30 8.73 -13.22 9.17
C PHE A 30 9.73 -12.75 10.23
N THR A 31 9.27 -12.24 11.38
CA THR A 31 10.02 -11.47 12.39
C THR A 31 10.34 -10.03 11.98
N GLN A 32 10.46 -9.15 12.97
CA GLN A 32 10.69 -7.72 12.75
C GLN A 32 12.04 -7.44 12.07
N GLU A 33 13.06 -8.27 12.31
CA GLU A 33 14.39 -8.08 11.72
C GLU A 33 14.41 -8.36 10.22
N ASN A 34 13.50 -9.23 9.74
CA ASN A 34 13.43 -9.72 8.36
C ASN A 34 12.49 -8.92 7.46
N ILE A 35 11.83 -7.89 7.97
CA ILE A 35 10.99 -7.02 7.15
C ILE A 35 11.57 -5.60 7.07
N GLU A 36 11.27 -4.93 5.97
CA GLU A 36 11.48 -3.51 5.76
C GLU A 36 10.16 -2.86 5.37
N VAL A 37 9.85 -1.72 5.99
CA VAL A 37 8.57 -1.03 5.80
C VAL A 37 8.87 0.35 5.22
N TYR A 38 8.25 0.64 4.08
CA TYR A 38 8.36 1.93 3.40
C TYR A 38 7.06 2.70 3.57
N HIS A 39 7.20 3.99 3.87
CA HIS A 39 6.10 4.91 4.09
C HIS A 39 6.20 6.04 3.08
N SER A 40 5.06 6.43 2.51
CA SER A 40 4.96 7.62 1.66
C SER A 40 3.69 8.38 2.00
N GLU A 41 3.88 9.59 2.53
CA GLU A 41 2.82 10.58 2.66
C GLU A 41 2.86 11.52 1.46
N PHE A 42 1.69 11.80 0.87
CA PHE A 42 1.63 12.65 -0.31
C PHE A 42 0.29 13.38 -0.42
N VAL A 43 0.32 14.47 -1.20
CA VAL A 43 -0.89 15.19 -1.62
C VAL A 43 -1.17 14.78 -3.06
N PRO A 44 -2.32 14.15 -3.37
CA PRO A 44 -2.74 13.87 -4.74
C PRO A 44 -2.70 15.13 -5.61
N LEU A 45 -2.19 15.01 -6.83
CA LEU A 45 -2.07 16.14 -7.78
C LEU A 45 -3.42 16.82 -8.04
N GLU A 46 -4.50 16.05 -8.10
CA GLU A 46 -5.86 16.59 -8.24
C GLU A 46 -6.26 17.54 -7.10
N TRP A 47 -5.62 17.43 -5.93
CA TRP A 47 -5.89 18.30 -4.78
C TRP A 47 -4.92 19.46 -4.69
N SER A 48 -3.73 19.38 -5.29
CA SER A 48 -2.70 20.42 -5.19
C SER A 48 -3.08 21.73 -5.91
N ILE A 49 -4.07 21.69 -6.81
CA ILE A 49 -4.51 22.85 -7.62
C ILE A 49 -5.60 23.66 -6.88
N CYS A 50 -6.26 23.08 -5.87
CA CYS A 50 -7.39 23.69 -5.18
C CYS A 50 -6.95 24.59 -4.00
N ASN A 51 -6.92 25.91 -4.22
CA ASN A 51 -6.55 26.93 -3.22
C ASN A 51 -7.43 26.97 -1.95
N HIS A 52 -8.62 26.35 -1.95
CA HIS A 52 -9.54 26.36 -0.80
C HIS A 52 -9.27 25.25 0.25
N ARG A 53 -8.23 24.43 0.05
CA ARG A 53 -7.90 23.30 0.93
C ARG A 53 -6.56 23.51 1.64
N GLU A 54 -6.38 24.64 2.33
CA GLU A 54 -5.20 24.85 3.21
C GLU A 54 -5.04 23.75 4.29
N LYS A 55 -6.11 22.98 4.57
CA LYS A 55 -6.16 21.91 5.57
C LYS A 55 -5.95 20.48 5.05
N VAL A 56 -5.66 20.26 3.76
CA VAL A 56 -5.63 18.90 3.16
C VAL A 56 -4.19 18.44 2.84
N LYS A 57 -3.21 18.85 3.65
CA LYS A 57 -1.79 18.58 3.38
C LYS A 57 -1.36 17.12 3.62
N THR A 58 -2.17 16.29 4.27
CA THR A 58 -1.79 14.92 4.64
C THR A 58 -3.01 13.99 4.67
N MET A 59 -3.64 13.78 3.51
CA MET A 59 -4.81 12.90 3.39
C MET A 59 -4.53 11.62 2.60
N SER A 60 -3.34 11.46 2.01
CA SER A 60 -2.97 10.23 1.31
C SER A 60 -1.67 9.64 1.82
N TYR A 61 -1.66 8.33 1.90
CA TYR A 61 -0.61 7.55 2.51
C TYR A 61 -0.48 6.19 1.85
N CYS A 62 0.74 5.77 1.58
CA CYS A 62 1.06 4.45 1.07
C CYS A 62 2.07 3.78 2.00
N LYS A 63 1.86 2.49 2.25
CA LYS A 63 2.74 1.63 3.03
C LYS A 63 3.05 0.37 2.23
N LEU A 64 4.34 0.08 2.10
CA LEU A 64 4.85 -1.11 1.44
C LEU A 64 5.63 -1.93 2.45
N ILE A 65 5.35 -3.23 2.53
CA ILE A 65 6.06 -4.16 3.41
C ILE A 65 6.85 -5.12 2.53
N VAL A 66 8.14 -5.24 2.80
CA VAL A 66 9.11 -5.97 1.99
C VAL A 66 9.82 -7.00 2.84
N ASP A 67 9.94 -8.22 2.34
CA ASP A 67 10.83 -9.23 2.92
C ASP A 67 12.27 -8.89 2.57
N LYS A 68 13.11 -8.60 3.58
CA LYS A 68 14.52 -8.22 3.40
C LYS A 68 15.36 -9.30 2.74
N ASN A 69 15.01 -10.58 2.95
CA ASN A 69 15.80 -11.68 2.42
C ASN A 69 15.65 -11.81 0.90
N THR A 70 14.45 -11.53 0.39
CA THR A 70 14.13 -11.71 -1.05
C THR A 70 13.92 -10.40 -1.80
N GLY A 71 13.75 -9.28 -1.10
CA GLY A 71 13.36 -7.99 -1.65
C GLY A 71 11.92 -7.96 -2.19
N ARG A 72 11.13 -9.02 -1.96
CA ARG A 72 9.76 -9.12 -2.45
C ARG A 72 8.82 -8.24 -1.65
N VAL A 73 7.89 -7.62 -2.36
CA VAL A 73 6.75 -6.94 -1.74
C VAL A 73 5.79 -8.00 -1.21
N ILE A 74 5.58 -8.01 0.10
CA ILE A 74 4.70 -8.94 0.81
C ILE A 74 3.45 -8.27 1.38
N GLY A 75 3.43 -6.93 1.45
CA GLY A 75 2.27 -6.14 1.82
C GLY A 75 2.22 -4.82 1.07
N PHE A 76 1.03 -4.41 0.67
CA PHE A 76 0.74 -3.14 0.02
C PHE A 76 -0.53 -2.56 0.62
N HIS A 77 -0.46 -1.32 1.07
CA HIS A 77 -1.57 -0.59 1.67
C HIS A 77 -1.56 0.84 1.17
N ILE A 78 -2.70 1.33 0.69
CA ILE A 78 -2.82 2.70 0.20
C ILE A 78 -4.13 3.33 0.65
N LEU A 79 -4.06 4.54 1.16
CA LEU A 79 -5.19 5.41 1.45
C LEU A 79 -5.08 6.61 0.51
N SER A 80 -5.92 6.68 -0.52
CA SER A 80 -5.88 7.76 -1.50
C SER A 80 -7.16 7.80 -2.34
N PRO A 81 -7.43 8.88 -3.09
CA PRO A 81 -8.36 8.84 -4.20
C PRO A 81 -8.03 7.67 -5.14
N ASN A 82 -9.06 6.98 -5.64
CA ASN A 82 -8.93 5.88 -6.59
C ASN A 82 -8.00 4.74 -6.11
N ALA A 83 -7.91 4.50 -4.80
CA ALA A 83 -7.11 3.42 -4.24
C ALA A 83 -7.50 2.05 -4.84
N GLY A 84 -8.77 1.84 -5.21
CA GLY A 84 -9.22 0.61 -5.86
C GLY A 84 -8.51 0.32 -7.18
N GLU A 85 -8.50 1.30 -8.08
CA GLU A 85 -7.85 1.18 -9.39
C GLU A 85 -6.33 1.00 -9.26
N ILE A 86 -5.70 1.74 -8.35
CA ILE A 86 -4.27 1.59 -8.04
C ILE A 86 -3.98 0.16 -7.56
N THR A 87 -4.79 -0.33 -6.60
CA THR A 87 -4.61 -1.66 -6.00
C THR A 87 -4.71 -2.77 -7.05
N GLN A 88 -5.62 -2.67 -8.01
CA GLN A 88 -5.74 -3.67 -9.07
C GLN A 88 -4.46 -3.80 -9.91
N GLY A 89 -3.81 -2.68 -10.23
CA GLY A 89 -2.52 -2.69 -10.94
C GLY A 89 -1.41 -3.37 -10.14
N TYR A 90 -1.30 -3.06 -8.84
CA TYR A 90 -0.31 -3.67 -7.95
C TYR A 90 -0.57 -5.15 -7.70
N ALA A 91 -1.82 -5.61 -7.72
CA ALA A 91 -2.17 -7.02 -7.53
C ALA A 91 -1.49 -7.93 -8.55
N VAL A 92 -1.43 -7.50 -9.82
CA VAL A 92 -0.74 -8.24 -10.88
C VAL A 92 0.76 -8.27 -10.61
N ALA A 93 1.36 -7.13 -10.27
CA ALA A 93 2.79 -7.03 -9.99
C ALA A 93 3.22 -7.91 -8.79
N MET A 94 2.47 -7.85 -7.68
CA MET A 94 2.73 -8.67 -6.49
C MET A 94 2.57 -10.17 -6.80
N ARG A 95 1.56 -10.55 -7.59
CA ARG A 95 1.38 -11.94 -8.04
C ARG A 95 2.54 -12.46 -8.90
N LEU A 96 3.19 -11.59 -9.66
CA LEU A 96 4.40 -11.90 -10.43
C LEU A 96 5.69 -11.83 -9.59
N GLY A 97 5.60 -11.52 -8.30
CA GLY A 97 6.73 -11.47 -7.38
C GLY A 97 7.55 -10.18 -7.46
N ALA A 98 6.87 -9.04 -7.66
CA ALA A 98 7.48 -7.71 -7.66
C ALA A 98 8.42 -7.49 -6.48
N ARG A 99 9.52 -6.80 -6.76
CA ARG A 99 10.57 -6.46 -5.80
C ARG A 99 10.75 -4.95 -5.75
N LYS A 100 11.29 -4.45 -4.63
CA LYS A 100 11.55 -3.02 -4.42
C LYS A 100 12.82 -2.51 -5.14
N ASN A 101 13.64 -3.43 -5.66
CA ASN A 101 14.96 -3.19 -6.28
C ASN A 101 14.99 -3.72 -7.72
#